data_AF-A0A9C9BZY1-F1
#
_entry.id   AF-A0A9C9BZY1-F1
#
_cell.length_a   1.000
_cell.length_b   1.000
_cell.length_c   1.000
_cell.angle_alpha   90.00
_cell.angle_beta   90.00
_cell.angle_gamma   90.00
#
_symmetry.space_group_name_H-M   'P 1'
#
loop_
_entity.id
_entity.type
_entity.pdbx_description
1 polymer ?
#
loop_
_entity_poly.entity_id
_entity_poly.type
_entity_poly.pdbx_seq_one_letter_code
_entity_poly.pdbx_strand_id
1 'polypeptide(L)'
;MWYSLVELKKTEQNEISARVTTDDNALWFSGHFPDDPILPGIGLLGMVADCIAATIKETIVMAGLSRIKFRKIVRPGEQLDILVTSGNKRDQYTFRITSGNQDVCSGTMRFRQQQTPQMNNSENMNNDISQTITRIAAIIIDELKLEDVTPETFDADLDLVDEVGIDSMDLATIALVLRDEYGIRIDEDDYPKLTTVRIIAEYIDNKLKSDD
;
A
#
# COMPACT_ATOMS: atom_id res chain seq x y z
N MET A 1 -7.03 14.47 2.20
CA MET A 1 -5.65 15.00 2.18
C MET A 1 -5.46 15.83 3.45
N TRP A 2 -4.31 15.71 4.10
CA TRP A 2 -3.96 16.47 5.32
C TRP A 2 -3.35 17.84 5.01
N TYR A 3 -3.28 18.21 3.73
CA TYR A 3 -2.84 19.49 3.21
C TYR A 3 -3.91 20.00 2.22
N SER A 4 -3.84 21.29 1.89
CA SER A 4 -4.73 21.91 0.91
C SER A 4 -4.09 21.91 -0.47
N LEU A 5 -4.77 21.31 -1.45
CA LEU A 5 -4.42 21.40 -2.86
C LEU A 5 -5.03 22.69 -3.44
N VAL A 6 -4.19 23.66 -3.78
CA VAL A 6 -4.62 24.96 -4.31
C VAL A 6 -4.84 24.87 -5.82
N GLU A 7 -3.92 24.21 -6.52
CA GLU A 7 -3.98 24.05 -7.97
C GLU A 7 -3.32 22.73 -8.37
N LEU A 8 -3.89 22.03 -9.36
CA LEU A 8 -3.30 20.87 -10.01
C LEU A 8 -3.50 21.00 -11.52
N LYS A 9 -2.41 20.96 -12.27
CA LYS A 9 -2.40 21.03 -13.73
C LYS A 9 -1.58 19.87 -14.28
N LYS A 10 -2.14 19.20 -15.28
CA LYS A 10 -1.42 18.24 -16.11
C LYS A 10 -1.24 18.86 -17.49
N THR A 11 -0.01 18.95 -17.97
CA THR A 11 0.25 19.41 -19.34
C THR A 11 0.18 18.22 -20.32
N GLU A 12 0.01 18.51 -21.61
CA GLU A 12 0.07 17.49 -22.67
C GLU A 12 1.46 16.82 -22.79
N GLN A 13 2.49 17.42 -22.18
CA GLN A 13 3.89 17.03 -22.30
C GLN A 13 4.38 16.20 -21.09
N ASN A 14 3.52 15.36 -20.49
CA ASN A 14 3.93 14.42 -19.44
C ASN A 14 4.42 15.09 -18.13
N GLU A 15 3.97 16.31 -17.88
CA GLU A 15 4.31 17.09 -16.69
C GLU A 15 3.08 17.37 -15.83
N ILE A 16 3.24 17.27 -14.52
CA ILE A 16 2.25 17.62 -13.52
C ILE A 16 2.84 18.79 -12.72
N SER A 17 2.07 19.86 -12.58
CA SER A 17 2.37 20.93 -11.64
C SER A 17 1.25 21.03 -10.62
N ALA A 18 1.62 21.15 -9.36
CA ALA A 18 0.68 21.33 -8.27
C ALA A 18 1.16 22.43 -7.34
N ARG A 19 0.22 23.15 -6.76
CA ARG A 19 0.47 24.10 -5.69
C ARG A 19 -0.29 23.64 -4.46
N VAL A 20 0.42 23.51 -3.37
CA VAL A 20 -0.12 23.01 -2.10
C VAL A 20 0.25 23.94 -0.96
N THR A 21 -0.57 23.94 0.08
CA THR A 21 -0.30 24.60 1.35
C THR A 21 -0.56 23.62 2.48
N THR A 22 0.32 23.60 3.46
CA THR A 22 0.13 22.79 4.66
C THR A 22 -0.74 23.54 5.65
N ASP A 23 -1.71 22.85 6.26
CA ASP A 23 -2.56 23.42 7.31
C ASP A 23 -1.83 23.30 8.66
N ASP A 24 -1.92 24.34 9.48
CA ASP A 24 -1.38 24.40 10.83
C ASP A 24 -2.02 23.35 11.77
N ASN A 25 -3.23 22.87 11.44
CA ASN A 25 -3.93 21.82 12.19
C ASN A 25 -3.65 20.39 11.71
N ALA A 26 -2.76 20.20 10.73
CA ALA A 26 -2.50 18.86 10.21
C ALA A 26 -1.81 17.96 11.24
N LEU A 27 -2.33 16.75 11.43
CA LEU A 27 -1.83 15.75 12.40
C LEU A 27 -0.35 15.37 12.21
N TRP A 28 0.23 15.65 11.02
CA TRP A 28 1.65 15.42 10.74
C TRP A 28 2.58 16.38 11.49
N PHE A 29 2.07 17.52 11.96
CA PHE A 29 2.82 18.47 12.79
C PHE A 29 2.66 18.20 14.29
N SER A 30 1.63 17.46 14.71
CA SER A 30 1.45 17.08 16.12
C SER A 30 2.47 16.00 16.51
N GLY A 31 3.68 16.45 16.88
CA GLY A 31 4.80 15.61 17.31
C GLY A 31 6.12 15.88 16.59
N HIS A 32 6.14 16.70 15.54
CA HIS A 32 7.35 17.00 14.76
C HIS A 32 7.50 18.52 14.56
N PHE A 33 8.05 19.29 15.49
CA PHE A 33 8.23 19.03 16.91
C PHE A 33 7.25 19.92 17.68
N PRO A 34 6.82 19.56 18.92
CA PRO A 34 5.80 20.30 19.65
C PRO A 34 6.04 21.82 19.76
N ASP A 35 7.30 22.24 19.89
CA ASP A 35 7.69 23.66 20.01
C ASP A 35 8.30 24.27 18.72
N ASP A 36 8.64 23.45 17.72
CA ASP A 36 9.16 23.88 16.41
C ASP A 36 8.56 22.95 15.34
N PRO A 37 7.31 23.19 14.92
CA PRO A 37 6.63 22.33 13.96
C PRO A 37 7.31 22.42 12.60
N ILE A 38 7.72 21.26 12.10
CA ILE A 38 8.35 21.05 10.80
C ILE A 38 7.64 19.93 10.07
N LEU A 39 7.53 20.06 8.75
CA LEU A 39 6.93 19.01 7.95
C LEU A 39 7.95 17.87 7.79
N PRO A 40 7.64 16.64 8.23
CA PRO A 40 8.55 15.52 8.05
C PRO A 40 8.74 15.19 6.58
N GLY A 41 9.92 14.66 6.23
CA GLY A 41 10.26 14.30 4.85
C GLY A 41 9.25 13.36 4.19
N ILE A 42 8.65 12.45 4.96
CA ILE A 42 7.62 11.54 4.45
C ILE A 42 6.33 12.27 4.06
N GLY A 43 5.97 13.37 4.72
CA GLY A 43 4.83 14.21 4.34
C GLY A 43 5.07 14.88 2.99
N LEU A 44 6.28 15.38 2.74
CA LEU A 44 6.69 15.90 1.42
C LEU A 44 6.52 14.85 0.32
N LEU A 45 6.92 13.60 0.60
CA LEU A 45 6.79 12.51 -0.37
C LEU A 45 5.32 12.09 -0.57
N GLY A 46 4.52 12.07 0.48
CA GLY A 46 3.07 11.80 0.40
C GLY A 46 2.36 12.77 -0.53
N MET A 47 2.62 14.08 -0.41
CA MET A 47 2.02 15.09 -1.30
C MET A 47 2.35 14.86 -2.77
N VAL A 48 3.59 14.46 -3.08
CA VAL A 48 4.00 14.14 -4.46
C VAL A 48 3.25 12.91 -4.96
N ALA A 49 3.15 11.87 -4.13
CA ALA A 49 2.45 10.63 -4.48
C ALA A 49 0.96 10.89 -4.75
N ASP A 50 0.30 11.66 -3.88
CA ASP A 50 -1.10 12.08 -4.04
C ASP A 50 -1.31 12.86 -5.34
N CYS A 51 -0.40 13.79 -5.68
CA CYS A 51 -0.46 14.55 -6.94
C CYS A 51 -0.30 13.65 -8.17
N ILE A 52 0.58 12.64 -8.13
CA ILE A 52 0.76 11.68 -9.22
C ILE A 52 -0.51 10.83 -9.37
N ALA A 53 -1.00 10.26 -8.27
CA ALA A 53 -2.18 9.42 -8.24
C ALA A 53 -3.43 10.15 -8.75
N ALA A 54 -3.62 11.43 -8.38
CA ALA A 54 -4.75 12.24 -8.84
C ALA A 54 -4.80 12.46 -10.37
N THR A 55 -3.70 12.19 -11.10
CA THR A 55 -3.61 12.39 -12.56
C THR A 55 -3.64 11.09 -13.36
N ILE A 56 -3.74 9.95 -12.69
CA ILE A 56 -3.74 8.61 -13.27
C ILE A 56 -5.13 8.01 -13.00
N LYS A 57 -5.72 7.37 -14.02
CA LYS A 57 -7.08 6.82 -13.89
C LYS A 57 -7.08 5.48 -13.17
N GLU A 58 -6.00 4.74 -13.33
CA GLU A 58 -5.77 3.44 -12.75
C GLU A 58 -5.31 3.55 -11.30
N THR A 59 -5.65 2.55 -10.50
CA THR A 59 -5.07 2.41 -9.17
C THR A 59 -3.57 2.14 -9.29
N ILE A 60 -2.77 2.87 -8.52
CA ILE A 60 -1.31 2.72 -8.49
C ILE A 60 -0.83 2.53 -7.06
N VAL A 61 0.21 1.74 -6.90
CA VAL A 61 0.93 1.56 -5.63
C VAL A 61 2.36 2.03 -5.78
N MET A 62 2.90 2.71 -4.76
CA MET A 62 4.29 3.14 -4.76
C MET A 62 5.19 1.92 -4.65
N ALA A 63 6.05 1.71 -5.66
CA ALA A 63 6.94 0.57 -5.76
C ALA A 63 8.39 0.88 -5.39
N GLY A 64 8.74 2.17 -5.26
CA GLY A 64 10.06 2.54 -4.77
C GLY A 64 10.35 4.04 -4.82
N LEU A 65 11.33 4.42 -4.02
CA LEU A 65 11.88 5.77 -3.92
C LEU A 65 13.38 5.71 -4.18
N SER A 66 13.91 6.68 -4.93
CA SER A 66 15.35 6.77 -5.14
C SER A 66 15.80 8.22 -5.34
N ARG A 67 17.09 8.47 -5.06
CA ARG A 67 17.74 9.78 -5.29
C ARG A 67 17.06 10.94 -4.54
N ILE A 68 16.45 10.66 -3.39
CA ILE A 68 15.78 11.67 -2.57
C ILE A 68 16.82 12.62 -1.98
N LYS A 69 16.59 13.93 -2.12
CA LYS A 69 17.40 14.99 -1.53
C LYS A 69 16.49 15.99 -0.82
N PHE A 70 16.60 16.06 0.51
CA PHE A 70 15.98 17.09 1.32
C PHE A 70 16.94 18.27 1.46
N ARG A 71 16.48 19.49 1.17
CA ARG A 71 17.34 20.69 1.07
C ARG A 71 16.88 21.84 1.96
N LYS A 72 15.58 21.94 2.24
CA LYS A 72 15.00 22.98 3.09
C LYS A 72 13.94 22.37 4.01
N ILE A 73 13.94 22.82 5.26
CA ILE A 73 12.91 22.53 6.26
C ILE A 73 11.67 23.33 5.89
N VAL A 74 10.51 22.67 5.91
CA VAL A 74 9.21 23.28 5.65
C VAL A 74 8.45 23.46 6.94
N ARG A 75 7.78 24.60 7.09
CA ARG A 75 6.94 24.92 8.26
C ARG A 75 5.45 24.95 7.90
N PRO A 76 4.55 24.83 8.89
CA PRO A 76 3.12 25.01 8.68
C PRO A 76 2.79 26.32 7.95
N GLY A 77 1.73 26.30 7.14
CA GLY A 77 1.29 27.44 6.33
C GLY A 77 2.19 27.75 5.12
N GLU A 78 3.36 27.13 4.99
CA GLU A 78 4.25 27.39 3.87
C GLU A 78 3.65 26.84 2.57
N GLN A 79 3.74 27.67 1.52
CA GLN A 79 3.29 27.32 0.17
C GLN A 79 4.39 26.58 -0.57
N LEU A 80 4.03 25.46 -1.18
CA LEU A 80 4.92 24.62 -1.95
C LEU A 80 4.40 24.47 -3.38
N ASP A 81 5.31 24.61 -4.33
CA ASP A 81 5.09 24.24 -5.72
C ASP A 81 5.75 22.88 -5.97
N ILE A 82 4.98 21.94 -6.52
CA ILE A 82 5.39 20.58 -6.86
C ILE A 82 5.41 20.48 -8.38
N LEU A 83 6.55 20.08 -8.92
CA LEU A 83 6.73 19.74 -10.32
C LEU A 83 7.07 18.27 -10.45
N VAL A 84 6.34 17.55 -11.29
CA VAL A 84 6.58 16.13 -11.58
C VAL A 84 6.66 15.94 -13.09
N THR A 85 7.70 15.23 -13.53
CA THR A 85 7.86 14.82 -14.93
C THR A 85 7.87 13.30 -15.00
N SER A 86 7.00 12.71 -15.81
CA SER A 86 7.07 11.26 -16.09
C SER A 86 8.24 10.99 -17.03
N GLY A 87 9.07 10.01 -16.70
CA GLY A 87 10.18 9.59 -17.56
C GLY A 87 9.71 8.80 -18.79
N ASN A 88 10.67 8.29 -19.57
CA ASN A 88 10.38 7.46 -20.75
C ASN A 88 9.63 6.16 -20.40
N LYS A 89 9.74 5.70 -19.16
CA LYS A 89 8.96 4.57 -18.62
C LYS A 89 7.73 5.12 -17.90
N ARG A 90 6.55 4.56 -18.22
CA ARG A 90 5.25 5.00 -17.68
C ARG A 90 5.12 4.88 -16.15
N ASP A 91 6.03 4.17 -15.51
CA ASP A 91 5.99 3.80 -14.10
C ASP A 91 6.93 4.67 -13.24
N GLN A 92 7.72 5.56 -13.84
CA GLN A 92 8.76 6.34 -13.15
C GLN A 92 8.55 7.85 -13.29
N TYR A 93 8.60 8.55 -12.16
CA TYR A 93 8.35 9.98 -12.04
C TYR A 93 9.52 10.67 -11.35
N THR A 94 10.04 11.74 -11.94
CA THR A 94 11.01 12.62 -11.28
C THR A 94 10.27 13.83 -10.75
N PHE A 95 10.50 14.19 -9.49
CA PHE A 95 9.81 15.31 -8.86
C PHE A 95 10.78 16.32 -8.26
N ARG A 96 10.29 17.56 -8.14
CA ARG A 96 10.92 18.66 -7.42
C ARG A 96 9.84 19.43 -6.67
N ILE A 97 10.14 19.77 -5.42
CA ILE A 97 9.32 20.62 -4.57
C ILE A 97 10.11 21.88 -4.30
N THR A 98 9.48 23.03 -4.47
CA THR A 98 10.06 24.35 -4.20
C THR A 98 9.15 25.15 -3.27
N SER A 99 9.76 26.02 -2.47
CA SER A 99 9.07 27.08 -1.73
C SER A 99 9.65 28.41 -2.21
N GLY A 100 8.85 29.16 -2.99
CA GLY A 100 9.36 30.28 -3.78
C GLY A 100 10.50 29.83 -4.69
N ASN A 101 11.67 30.47 -4.56
CA ASN A 101 12.85 30.17 -5.37
C ASN A 101 13.79 29.12 -4.74
N GLN A 102 13.41 28.51 -3.61
CA GLN A 102 14.28 27.57 -2.89
C GLN A 102 13.84 26.13 -3.11
N ASP A 103 14.81 25.26 -3.38
CA ASP A 103 14.58 23.81 -3.44
C ASP A 103 14.31 23.24 -2.05
N VAL A 104 13.19 22.52 -1.94
CA VAL A 104 12.76 21.86 -0.70
C VAL A 104 13.13 20.39 -0.73
N CYS A 105 12.64 19.66 -1.72
CA CYS A 105 12.85 18.23 -1.88
C CYS A 105 12.88 17.87 -3.35
N SER A 106 13.65 16.85 -3.73
CA SER A 106 13.64 16.32 -5.08
C SER A 106 13.94 14.83 -5.06
N GLY A 107 13.51 14.10 -6.08
CA GLY A 107 13.81 12.68 -6.18
C GLY A 107 13.10 11.98 -7.31
N THR A 108 13.11 10.66 -7.25
CA THR A 108 12.40 9.80 -8.19
C THR A 108 11.49 8.84 -7.44
N MET A 109 10.23 8.78 -7.87
CA MET A 109 9.25 7.81 -7.42
C MET A 109 8.95 6.82 -8.53
N ARG A 110 8.81 5.54 -8.17
CA ARG A 110 8.30 4.51 -9.07
C ARG A 110 6.96 4.03 -8.54
N PHE A 111 6.00 3.88 -9.42
CA PHE A 111 4.70 3.31 -9.15
C PHE A 111 4.53 2.01 -9.93
N ARG A 112 3.70 1.10 -9.45
CA ARG A 112 3.18 -0.01 -10.25
C ARG A 112 1.68 0.17 -10.36
N GLN A 113 1.11 -0.15 -11.52
CA GLN A 113 -0.34 -0.23 -11.61
C GLN A 113 -0.80 -1.39 -10.74
N GLN A 114 -1.67 -1.09 -9.79
CA GLN A 114 -2.44 -2.09 -9.10
C GLN A 114 -3.56 -2.43 -10.08
N GLN A 115 -3.56 -3.65 -10.61
CA GLN A 115 -4.68 -4.09 -11.42
C GLN A 115 -5.92 -4.04 -10.53
N THR A 116 -6.86 -3.15 -10.83
CA THR A 116 -8.20 -3.23 -10.29
C THR A 116 -8.80 -4.55 -10.81
N PRO A 117 -9.34 -5.44 -9.97
CA PRO A 117 -10.08 -6.60 -10.46
C PRO A 117 -11.22 -6.07 -11.35
N GLN A 118 -11.12 -6.28 -12.66
CA GLN A 118 -12.14 -5.82 -13.60
C GLN A 118 -13.36 -6.71 -13.43
N MET A 119 -14.43 -6.36 -12.70
CA MET A 119 -15.65 -7.20 -12.64
C MET A 119 -16.23 -7.55 -14.04
N ASN A 120 -15.72 -8.62 -14.63
CA ASN A 120 -16.35 -9.45 -15.64
C ASN A 120 -17.09 -10.52 -14.83
N ASN A 121 -18.41 -10.39 -14.79
CA ASN A 121 -19.33 -11.27 -14.07
C ASN A 121 -19.26 -12.69 -14.62
N SER A 122 -18.24 -13.43 -14.18
CA SER A 122 -18.09 -14.88 -14.04
C SER A 122 -16.61 -15.28 -13.91
N GLU A 123 -15.65 -14.40 -14.22
CA GLU A 123 -14.20 -14.69 -14.19
C GLU A 123 -13.41 -13.95 -13.07
N ASN A 124 -13.99 -12.97 -12.37
CA ASN A 124 -13.23 -12.12 -11.41
C ASN A 124 -13.22 -12.58 -9.97
N MET A 125 -14.12 -13.47 -9.57
CA MET A 125 -14.04 -14.10 -8.26
C MET A 125 -12.77 -14.96 -8.14
N ASN A 126 -12.29 -15.50 -9.27
CA ASN A 126 -11.08 -16.33 -9.33
C ASN A 126 -9.77 -15.54 -9.16
N ASN A 127 -9.75 -14.23 -9.44
CA ASN A 127 -8.48 -13.46 -9.43
C ASN A 127 -8.20 -12.82 -8.06
N ASP A 128 -9.22 -12.37 -7.32
CA ASP A 128 -9.09 -11.90 -5.94
C ASP A 128 -8.79 -13.05 -4.97
N ILE A 129 -9.49 -14.18 -5.13
CA ILE A 129 -9.25 -15.36 -4.30
C ILE A 129 -7.85 -15.93 -4.53
N SER A 130 -7.34 -15.92 -5.77
CA SER A 130 -5.98 -16.40 -6.07
C SER A 130 -4.92 -15.54 -5.40
N GLN A 131 -5.09 -14.21 -5.36
CA GLN A 131 -4.17 -13.33 -4.63
C GLN A 131 -4.23 -13.55 -3.13
N THR A 132 -5.44 -13.75 -2.59
CA THR A 132 -5.66 -14.06 -1.18
C THR A 132 -5.02 -15.40 -0.81
N ILE A 133 -5.18 -16.43 -1.66
CA ILE A 133 -4.52 -17.73 -1.54
C ILE A 133 -3.00 -17.58 -1.51
N THR A 134 -2.41 -16.87 -2.49
CA THR A 134 -0.95 -16.66 -2.52
C THR A 134 -0.47 -15.92 -1.26
N ARG A 135 -1.25 -14.95 -0.76
CA ARG A 135 -0.87 -14.22 0.44
C ARG A 135 -0.95 -15.07 1.70
N ILE A 136 -2.00 -15.87 1.86
CA ILE A 136 -2.13 -16.81 2.98
C ILE A 136 -1.05 -17.88 2.92
N ALA A 137 -0.74 -18.41 1.73
CA ALA A 137 0.36 -19.35 1.54
C ALA A 137 1.69 -18.75 2.00
N ALA A 138 1.96 -17.48 1.68
CA ALA A 138 3.17 -16.79 2.16
C ALA A 138 3.23 -16.67 3.68
N ILE A 139 2.10 -16.39 4.34
CA ILE A 139 2.02 -16.32 5.80
C ILE A 139 2.30 -17.70 6.40
N ILE A 140 1.65 -18.74 5.90
CA ILE A 140 1.83 -20.12 6.40
C ILE A 140 3.29 -20.58 6.22
N ILE A 141 3.89 -20.32 5.05
CA ILE A 141 5.28 -20.68 4.78
C ILE A 141 6.23 -19.95 5.75
N ASP A 142 6.04 -18.64 5.99
CA ASP A 142 6.91 -17.89 6.88
C ASP A 142 6.70 -18.26 8.34
N GLU A 143 5.46 -18.41 8.82
CA GLU A 143 5.18 -18.72 10.22
C GLU A 143 5.60 -20.14 10.59
N LEU A 144 5.34 -21.10 9.70
CA LEU A 144 5.71 -22.51 9.93
C LEU A 144 7.12 -22.85 9.46
N LYS A 145 7.84 -21.88 8.89
CA LYS A 145 9.20 -22.04 8.36
C LYS A 145 9.31 -23.22 7.38
N LEU A 146 8.34 -23.34 6.48
CA LEU A 146 8.32 -24.39 5.47
C LEU A 146 9.46 -24.17 4.46
N GLU A 147 10.29 -25.19 4.27
CA GLU A 147 11.42 -25.18 3.33
C GLU A 147 11.00 -25.72 1.96
N ASP A 148 11.74 -25.35 0.91
CA ASP A 148 11.56 -25.84 -0.47
C ASP A 148 10.20 -25.55 -1.13
N VAL A 149 9.42 -24.62 -0.58
CA VAL A 149 8.15 -24.16 -1.15
C VAL A 149 8.11 -22.64 -1.31
N THR A 150 7.40 -22.17 -2.32
CA THR A 150 7.14 -20.74 -2.55
C THR A 150 5.63 -20.49 -2.59
N PRO A 151 5.17 -19.27 -2.26
CA PRO A 151 3.74 -18.94 -2.29
C PRO A 151 3.07 -19.21 -3.65
N GLU A 152 3.82 -19.10 -4.75
CA GLU A 152 3.33 -19.35 -6.10
C GLU A 152 3.27 -20.84 -6.47
N THR A 153 4.05 -21.69 -5.78
CA THR A 153 4.12 -23.13 -6.03
C THR A 153 3.40 -23.96 -4.96
N PHE A 154 2.92 -23.32 -3.90
CA PHE A 154 2.21 -23.97 -2.81
C PHE A 154 0.83 -24.40 -3.29
N ASP A 155 0.52 -25.69 -3.16
CA ASP A 155 -0.78 -26.22 -3.56
C ASP A 155 -1.84 -25.75 -2.55
N ALA A 156 -2.80 -24.96 -3.04
CA ALA A 156 -3.84 -24.34 -2.22
C ALA A 156 -4.88 -25.34 -1.70
N ASP A 157 -4.97 -26.50 -2.34
CA ASP A 157 -5.90 -27.59 -2.02
C ASP A 157 -5.22 -28.69 -1.18
N LEU A 158 -3.93 -28.53 -0.85
CA LEU A 158 -3.19 -29.41 0.05
C LEU A 158 -3.80 -29.36 1.45
N ASP A 159 -4.05 -30.54 2.04
CA ASP A 159 -4.50 -30.63 3.42
C ASP A 159 -3.35 -30.31 4.37
N LEU A 160 -3.47 -29.19 5.07
CA LEU A 160 -2.43 -28.70 5.94
C LEU A 160 -2.26 -29.56 7.20
N VAL A 161 -3.31 -30.22 7.67
CA VAL A 161 -3.24 -31.06 8.87
C VAL A 161 -2.66 -32.41 8.50
N ASP A 162 -3.18 -33.04 7.46
CA ASP A 162 -2.81 -34.42 7.11
C ASP A 162 -1.49 -34.48 6.31
N GLU A 163 -1.23 -33.52 5.41
CA GLU A 163 -0.05 -33.56 4.53
C GLU A 163 1.11 -32.69 5.03
N VAL A 164 0.82 -31.51 5.60
CA VAL A 164 1.86 -30.62 6.16
C VAL A 164 2.13 -30.92 7.63
N GLY A 165 1.16 -31.50 8.35
CA GLY A 165 1.31 -31.84 9.76
C GLY A 165 1.06 -30.67 10.72
N ILE A 166 0.30 -29.66 10.29
CA ILE A 166 -0.10 -28.51 11.13
C ILE A 166 -0.91 -29.01 12.33
N ASP A 167 -0.57 -28.53 13.53
CA ASP A 167 -1.35 -28.80 14.75
C ASP A 167 -2.24 -27.61 15.17
N SER A 168 -2.95 -27.75 16.30
CA SER A 168 -3.84 -26.69 16.80
C SER A 168 -3.12 -25.41 17.27
N MET A 169 -1.85 -25.51 17.68
CA MET A 169 -1.04 -24.35 18.07
C MET A 169 -0.58 -23.58 16.83
N ASP A 170 -0.22 -24.30 15.77
CA ASP A 170 0.12 -23.72 14.48
C ASP A 170 -1.09 -23.00 13.87
N LEU A 171 -2.27 -23.63 13.88
CA LEU A 171 -3.53 -22.98 13.45
C LEU A 171 -3.84 -21.72 14.25
N ALA A 172 -3.64 -21.72 15.57
CA ALA A 172 -3.83 -20.55 16.41
C ALA A 172 -2.84 -19.41 16.08
N THR A 173 -1.60 -19.75 15.75
CA THR A 173 -0.56 -18.80 15.34
C THR A 173 -0.93 -18.16 14.01
N ILE A 174 -1.28 -18.98 13.01
CA ILE A 174 -1.76 -18.52 11.70
C ILE A 174 -2.98 -17.62 11.88
N ALA A 175 -3.96 -18.02 12.69
CA ALA A 175 -5.16 -17.23 12.96
C ALA A 175 -4.87 -15.87 13.62
N LEU A 176 -3.84 -15.77 14.47
CA LEU A 176 -3.41 -14.51 15.07
C LEU A 176 -2.81 -13.57 14.02
N VAL A 177 -1.95 -14.07 13.13
CA VAL A 177 -1.33 -13.28 12.07
C VAL A 177 -2.39 -12.82 11.05
N LEU A 178 -3.30 -13.72 10.65
CA LEU A 178 -4.40 -13.37 9.74
C LEU A 178 -5.33 -12.30 10.34
N ARG A 179 -5.53 -12.30 11.65
CA ARG A 179 -6.30 -11.25 12.34
C ARG A 179 -5.61 -9.90 12.31
N ASP A 180 -4.31 -9.84 12.54
CA ASP A 180 -3.55 -8.59 12.47
C ASP A 180 -3.52 -8.04 11.03
N GLU A 181 -3.36 -8.94 10.06
CA GLU A 181 -3.22 -8.57 8.65
C GLU A 181 -4.55 -8.16 7.99
N TYR A 182 -5.62 -8.93 8.21
CA TYR A 182 -6.91 -8.71 7.55
C TYR A 182 -7.95 -8.04 8.46
N GLY A 183 -7.63 -7.79 9.73
CA GLY A 183 -8.55 -7.18 10.70
C GLY A 183 -9.71 -8.08 11.13
N ILE A 184 -9.72 -9.37 10.75
CA ILE A 184 -10.81 -10.30 11.05
C ILE A 184 -10.59 -11.07 12.35
N ARG A 185 -11.66 -11.56 12.97
CA ARG A 185 -11.59 -12.55 14.06
C ARG A 185 -12.04 -13.91 13.56
N ILE A 186 -11.16 -14.90 13.70
CA ILE A 186 -11.43 -16.32 13.42
C ILE A 186 -11.78 -16.99 14.75
N ASP A 187 -12.89 -17.72 14.79
CA ASP A 187 -13.31 -18.49 15.96
C ASP A 187 -12.51 -19.79 16.05
N GLU A 188 -12.14 -20.21 17.26
CA GLU A 188 -11.42 -21.47 17.49
C GLU A 188 -12.27 -22.68 17.06
N ASP A 189 -13.61 -22.57 17.15
CA ASP A 189 -14.55 -23.58 16.67
C ASP A 189 -14.50 -23.78 15.15
N ASP A 190 -13.94 -22.82 14.40
CA ASP A 190 -13.77 -22.91 12.96
C ASP A 190 -12.43 -23.53 12.55
N TYR A 191 -11.44 -23.63 13.45
CA TYR A 191 -10.12 -24.16 13.12
C TYR A 191 -10.15 -25.54 12.44
N PRO A 192 -10.96 -26.52 12.91
CA PRO A 192 -11.02 -27.85 12.26
C PRO A 192 -11.58 -27.83 10.84
N LYS A 193 -12.20 -26.72 10.42
CA LYS A 193 -12.76 -26.55 9.06
C LYS A 193 -11.74 -25.89 8.13
N LEU A 194 -10.72 -25.22 8.67
CA LEU A 194 -9.72 -24.45 7.94
C LEU A 194 -8.54 -25.32 7.51
N THR A 195 -8.82 -26.43 6.81
CA THR A 195 -7.81 -27.47 6.53
C THR A 195 -6.95 -27.17 5.31
N THR A 196 -7.36 -26.28 4.41
CA THR A 196 -6.57 -25.91 3.22
C THR A 196 -6.46 -24.40 3.08
N VAL A 197 -5.42 -23.94 2.36
CA VAL A 197 -5.22 -22.51 2.06
C VAL A 197 -6.43 -21.92 1.32
N ARG A 198 -7.03 -22.70 0.40
CA ARG A 198 -8.24 -22.28 -0.31
C ARG A 198 -9.40 -22.03 0.64
N ILE A 199 -9.67 -22.95 1.57
CA ILE A 199 -10.77 -22.80 2.53
C ILE A 199 -10.52 -21.58 3.44
N ILE A 200 -9.28 -21.37 3.87
CA ILE A 200 -8.91 -20.18 4.65
C ILE A 200 -9.18 -18.91 3.83
N ALA A 201 -8.77 -18.85 2.56
CA ALA A 201 -9.01 -17.69 1.70
C ALA A 201 -10.50 -17.37 1.55
N GLU A 202 -11.32 -18.39 1.31
CA GLU A 202 -12.78 -18.25 1.21
C GLU A 202 -13.40 -17.77 2.53
N TYR A 203 -12.92 -18.27 3.67
CA TYR A 203 -13.38 -17.83 4.98
C TYR A 203 -13.12 -16.33 5.20
N ILE A 204 -11.90 -15.86 4.88
CA ILE A 204 -11.51 -14.45 5.02
C ILE A 204 -12.36 -13.57 4.11
N ASP A 205 -12.47 -13.92 2.83
CA ASP A 205 -13.22 -13.13 1.84
C ASP A 205 -14.71 -13.01 2.23
N ASN A 206 -15.32 -14.08 2.73
CA ASN A 206 -16.69 -14.04 3.24
C ASN A 206 -16.83 -13.12 4.46
N LYS A 207 -15.87 -13.13 5.40
CA LYS A 207 -15.88 -12.25 6.57
C LYS A 207 -15.74 -10.78 6.18
N LEU A 208 -14.83 -10.45 5.27
CA LEU A 208 -14.62 -9.08 4.80
C LEU A 208 -15.85 -8.49 4.10
N LYS A 209 -16.62 -9.32 3.38
CA LYS A 209 -17.89 -8.91 2.74
C LYS A 209 -19.07 -8.78 3.71
N SER A 210 -18.96 -9.34 4.91
CA SER A 210 -20.01 -9.32 5.93
C SER A 210 -19.94 -8.09 6.85
N ASP A 211 -18.77 -7.45 6.92
CA ASP A 211 -18.46 -6.31 7.81
C ASP A 211 -18.58 -4.93 7.12
N ASP A 212 -19.15 -4.88 5.91
CA ASP A 212 -19.49 -3.68 5.09
C ASP A 212 -21.01 -3.42 5.09
#